data_AF-A0A6I5NQ28-F1
#
_entry.id   AF-A0A6I5NQ28-F1
#
_cell.length_a   1.000
_cell.length_b   1.000
_cell.length_c   1.000
_cell.angle_alpha   90.00
_cell.angle_beta   90.00
_cell.angle_gamma   90.00
#
_symmetry.space_group_name_H-M   'P 1'
#
loop_
_entity.id
_entity.type
_entity.pdbx_description
1 polymer ?
#
loop_
_entity_poly.entity_id
_entity_poly.type
_entity_poly.pdbx_seq_one_letter_code
_entity_poly.pdbx_strand_id
1 'polypeptide(L)'
;HLIDGFGDRTRAFVEVQNGCDHRCTFCIIPYGRGPSRSVPMGAVVDTVSRMVDAGHREVVLTGVDLTSYGGDLPGHPRLGDHPDKVWALRSRRSESLPA
;
A
#
# COMPACT_ATOMS: atom_id res chain seq x y z
N HIS A 1 11.41 3.22 -5.27
CA HIS A 1 10.73 3.10 -6.56
C HIS A 1 9.27 2.77 -6.30
N LEU A 2 8.40 3.80 -6.25
CA LEU A 2 6.95 3.60 -6.26
C LEU A 2 6.53 3.64 -7.72
N ILE A 3 6.06 2.51 -8.24
CA ILE A 3 5.48 2.44 -9.58
C ILE A 3 4.02 2.86 -9.44
N ASP A 4 3.64 3.97 -10.09
CA ASP A 4 2.25 4.36 -10.20
C ASP A 4 1.54 3.44 -11.22
N GLY A 5 0.66 2.57 -10.73
CA GLY A 5 -0.48 2.01 -11.48
C GLY A 5 -0.18 1.02 -12.62
N PHE A 6 -0.04 -0.27 -12.30
CA PHE A 6 -0.28 -1.35 -13.28
C PHE A 6 -1.77 -1.73 -13.28
N GLY A 7 -2.63 -1.00 -13.98
CA GLY A 7 -4.05 -1.36 -14.06
C GLY A 7 -4.90 -0.47 -14.97
N ASP A 8 -6.02 -1.02 -15.41
CA ASP A 8 -7.07 -0.32 -16.15
C ASP A 8 -7.51 0.94 -15.38
N ARG A 9 -8.07 1.95 -16.07
CA ARG A 9 -8.51 3.24 -15.48
C ARG A 9 -9.30 3.15 -14.16
N THR A 10 -9.89 2.00 -13.83
CA THR A 10 -10.66 1.76 -12.62
C THR A 10 -9.81 1.42 -11.39
N ARG A 11 -8.72 0.65 -11.53
CA ARG A 11 -7.92 0.10 -10.41
C ARG A 11 -6.49 0.61 -10.41
N ALA A 12 -6.04 1.11 -9.27
CA ALA A 12 -4.63 1.38 -9.01
C ALA A 12 -4.06 0.36 -8.02
N PHE A 13 -2.84 -0.08 -8.27
CA PHE A 13 -2.08 -0.93 -7.35
C PHE A 13 -1.02 -0.11 -6.65
N VAL A 14 -0.95 -0.22 -5.32
CA VAL A 14 0.00 0.51 -4.49
C VAL A 14 0.81 -0.51 -3.70
N GLU A 15 2.07 -0.68 -4.06
CA GLU A 15 3.00 -1.53 -3.30
C GLU A 15 3.31 -0.85 -1.96
N VAL A 16 2.86 -1.44 -0.86
CA VAL A 16 3.08 -0.95 0.50
C VAL A 16 4.17 -1.72 1.23
N GLN A 17 4.58 -2.86 0.70
CA GLN A 17 5.58 -3.74 1.32
C GLN A 17 6.29 -4.58 0.25
N ASN A 18 7.57 -4.84 0.43
CA ASN A 18 8.35 -5.70 -0.46
C ASN A 18 9.41 -6.51 0.32
N GLY A 19 9.82 -7.65 -0.23
CA GLY A 19 10.65 -8.61 0.50
C GLY A 19 9.86 -9.41 1.54
N CYS A 20 10.50 -10.36 2.22
CA CYS A 20 9.86 -11.12 3.30
C CYS A 20 10.91 -11.76 4.20
N ASP A 21 10.69 -11.70 5.52
CA ASP A 21 11.57 -12.32 6.50
C ASP A 21 11.23 -13.80 6.75
N HIS A 22 10.06 -14.26 6.28
CA HIS A 22 9.68 -15.66 6.34
C HIS A 22 10.54 -16.51 5.40
N ARG A 23 11.17 -17.54 5.95
CA ARG A 23 11.99 -18.52 5.21
C ARG A 23 11.18 -19.75 4.85
N CYS A 24 10.12 -19.56 4.06
CA CYS A 24 9.33 -20.67 3.55
C CYS A 24 10.20 -21.60 2.69
N THR A 25 10.11 -22.92 2.93
CA THR A 25 10.97 -23.93 2.28
C THR A 25 10.89 -23.94 0.75
N PHE A 26 9.79 -23.44 0.20
CA PHE A 26 9.51 -23.38 -1.23
C PHE A 26 9.77 -22.00 -1.87
N CYS A 27 10.10 -20.98 -1.07
CA CYS A 27 10.04 -19.59 -1.52
C CYS A 27 11.44 -18.97 -1.70
N ILE A 28 11.72 -18.43 -2.89
CA ILE A 28 12.98 -17.74 -3.20
C ILE A 28 13.04 -16.29 -2.68
N ILE A 29 11.90 -15.74 -2.22
CA ILE A 29 11.75 -14.31 -1.90
C ILE A 29 12.83 -13.75 -0.97
N PRO A 30 13.23 -14.40 0.14
CA PRO A 30 14.26 -13.85 1.02
C PRO A 30 15.60 -13.59 0.30
N TYR A 31 15.91 -14.39 -0.73
CA TYR A 31 17.11 -14.25 -1.54
C TYR A 31 16.91 -13.29 -2.73
N GLY A 32 15.75 -13.35 -3.38
CA GLY A 32 15.47 -12.56 -4.59
C GLY A 32 15.07 -11.11 -4.30
N ARG A 33 14.31 -10.87 -3.23
CA ARG A 33 13.77 -9.54 -2.86
C ARG A 33 14.34 -9.01 -1.55
N GLY A 34 15.07 -9.83 -0.79
CA GLY A 34 15.68 -9.46 0.48
C GLY A 34 14.69 -9.42 1.66
N PRO A 35 15.10 -8.82 2.80
CA PRO A 35 14.29 -8.74 4.00
C PRO A 35 13.03 -7.89 3.79
N SER A 36 12.06 -8.04 4.70
CA SER A 36 10.84 -7.22 4.68
C SER A 36 11.19 -5.72 4.74
N ARG A 37 10.54 -4.95 3.86
CA ARG A 37 10.65 -3.49 3.79
C ARG A 37 9.26 -2.92 3.58
N SER A 38 8.78 -2.17 4.55
CA SER A 38 7.47 -1.53 4.53
C SER A 38 7.59 -0.06 4.14
N VAL A 39 6.60 0.43 3.41
CA VAL A 39 6.46 1.84 3.09
C VAL A 39 5.80 2.54 4.29
N PRO A 40 6.34 3.65 4.82
CA PRO A 40 5.69 4.39 5.90
C PRO A 40 4.27 4.83 5.53
N MET A 41 3.33 4.70 6.46
CA MET A 41 1.91 4.94 6.20
C MET A 41 1.59 6.34 5.63
N GLY A 42 2.39 7.36 5.97
CA GLY A 42 2.24 8.69 5.35
C GLY A 42 2.41 8.63 3.83
N ALA A 43 3.51 8.04 3.35
CA ALA A 43 3.78 7.89 1.93
C ALA A 43 2.78 6.96 1.22
N VAL A 44 2.23 5.96 1.93
CA VAL A 44 1.12 5.14 1.43
C VAL A 44 -0.10 6.03 1.18
N VAL A 45 -0.53 6.82 2.15
CA VAL A 45 -1.69 7.72 2.01
C VAL A 45 -1.48 8.76 0.92
N ASP A 46 -0.29 9.33 0.79
CA ASP A 46 0.00 10.30 -0.25
C ASP A 46 -0.13 9.67 -1.64
N THR A 47 0.40 8.45 -1.81
CA THR A 47 0.29 7.70 -3.07
C THR A 47 -1.17 7.35 -3.37
N VAL A 48 -1.92 6.85 -2.39
CA VAL A 48 -3.34 6.54 -2.54
C VAL A 48 -4.15 7.79 -2.89
N SER A 49 -3.84 8.93 -2.27
CA SER A 49 -4.49 10.22 -2.56
C SER A 49 -4.27 10.62 -4.02
N ARG A 50 -3.03 10.52 -4.53
CA ARG A 50 -2.74 10.77 -5.95
C ARG A 50 -3.54 9.86 -6.89
N MET A 51 -3.72 8.58 -6.53
CA MET A 51 -4.55 7.65 -7.32
C MET A 51 -6.02 8.06 -7.30
N VAL A 52 -6.54 8.49 -6.15
CA VAL A 52 -7.91 8.99 -6.03
C VAL A 52 -8.12 10.24 -6.87
N ASP A 53 -7.19 11.20 -6.80
CA ASP A 53 -7.23 12.45 -7.57
C ASP A 53 -7.11 12.20 -9.08
N ALA A 54 -6.40 11.14 -9.49
CA ALA A 54 -6.35 10.66 -10.87
C ALA A 54 -7.63 9.96 -11.34
N GLY A 55 -8.63 9.81 -10.47
CA GLY A 55 -9.94 9.25 -10.80
C GLY A 55 -10.07 7.73 -10.63
N HIS A 56 -9.10 7.07 -9.97
CA HIS A 56 -9.20 5.65 -9.69
C HIS A 56 -10.31 5.38 -8.66
N ARG A 57 -11.19 4.43 -8.99
CA ARG A 57 -12.33 4.06 -8.14
C ARG A 57 -11.99 3.00 -7.10
N GLU A 58 -10.93 2.25 -7.37
CA GLU A 58 -10.48 1.15 -6.53
C GLU A 58 -8.96 1.24 -6.38
N VAL A 59 -8.49 1.05 -5.15
CA VAL A 59 -7.06 1.00 -4.83
C VAL A 59 -6.77 -0.32 -4.13
N VAL A 60 -5.83 -1.07 -4.68
CA VAL A 60 -5.40 -2.37 -4.19
C VAL A 60 -4.03 -2.20 -3.56
N LEU A 61 -3.95 -2.41 -2.24
CA LEU A 61 -2.67 -2.45 -1.54
C LEU A 61 -2.00 -3.80 -1.82
N THR A 62 -0.75 -3.77 -2.23
CA THR A 62 0.02 -4.97 -2.56
C THR A 62 1.28 -5.08 -1.73
N GLY A 63 1.71 -6.31 -1.52
CA GLY A 63 2.97 -6.64 -0.87
C GLY A 63 3.23 -8.14 -0.97
N VAL A 64 4.43 -8.55 -0.58
CA VAL A 64 4.82 -9.97 -0.62
C VAL A 64 4.23 -10.72 0.58
N ASP A 65 4.26 -10.09 1.76
CA ASP A 65 3.61 -10.56 2.98
C ASP A 65 3.02 -9.37 3.73
N LEU A 66 1.76 -9.05 3.42
CA LEU A 66 1.06 -7.91 4.02
C LEU A 66 0.78 -8.09 5.52
N THR A 67 0.76 -9.32 6.01
CA THR A 67 0.53 -9.59 7.44
C THR A 67 1.72 -9.16 8.29
N SER A 68 2.91 -9.08 7.69
CA SER A 68 4.15 -8.62 8.30
C SER A 68 4.42 -7.12 8.11
N TYR A 69 3.49 -6.36 7.53
CA TYR A 69 3.68 -4.92 7.31
C TYR A 69 4.00 -4.18 8.61
N GLY A 70 4.98 -3.29 8.51
CA GLY A 70 5.37 -2.34 9.55
C GLY A 70 6.27 -2.91 10.64
N GLY A 71 6.57 -4.22 10.63
CA GLY A 71 7.54 -4.82 11.55
C GLY A 71 8.95 -4.23 11.44
N ASP A 72 9.30 -3.61 10.32
CA ASP A 72 10.56 -2.91 10.08
C ASP A 72 10.49 -1.38 10.31
N LEU A 73 9.33 -0.86 10.74
CA LEU A 73 9.10 0.57 10.96
C LEU A 73 9.12 0.95 12.45
N PRO A 74 9.48 2.20 12.80
CA PRO A 74 9.39 2.68 14.18
C PRO A 74 7.97 2.56 14.75
N GLY A 75 7.85 1.96 15.93
CA GLY A 75 6.56 1.74 16.60
C GLY A 75 5.78 0.53 16.07
N HIS A 76 6.30 -0.20 15.09
CA HIS A 76 5.72 -1.44 14.55
C HIS A 76 4.22 -1.33 14.18
N PRO A 77 3.81 -0.29 13.42
CA PRO A 77 2.41 -0.08 13.08
C PRO A 77 1.91 -1.20 12.17
N ARG A 78 0.70 -1.72 12.43
CA ARG A 78 0.08 -2.71 11.55
C ARG A 78 -0.72 -2.00 10.48
N LEU A 79 -0.90 -2.67 9.35
CA LEU A 79 -1.67 -2.12 8.22
C LEU A 79 -3.08 -1.67 8.63
N GLY A 80 -3.71 -2.40 9.56
CA GLY A 80 -5.06 -2.12 10.06
C GLY A 80 -5.18 -1.02 11.12
N ASP A 81 -4.07 -0.46 11.62
CA ASP A 81 -4.10 0.51 12.73
C ASP A 81 -4.47 1.94 12.29
N HIS A 82 -4.80 2.15 11.01
CA HIS A 82 -5.03 3.48 10.42
C HIS A 82 -6.41 3.65 9.76
N PRO A 83 -7.53 3.36 10.48
CA PRO A 83 -8.87 3.49 9.92
C PRO A 83 -9.25 4.95 9.61
N ASP A 84 -8.71 5.90 10.36
CA ASP A 84 -8.85 7.35 10.17
C ASP A 84 -8.35 7.80 8.80
N LYS A 85 -7.20 7.28 8.37
CA LYS A 85 -6.59 7.59 7.07
C LYS A 85 -7.43 7.06 5.91
N VAL A 86 -8.00 5.86 6.05
CA VAL A 86 -8.92 5.29 5.05
C VAL A 86 -10.21 6.12 4.96
N TRP A 87 -10.72 6.60 6.09
CA TRP A 87 -11.90 7.47 6.12
C TRP A 87 -11.64 8.82 5.45
N ALA A 88 -10.48 9.44 5.70
CA ALA A 88 -10.08 10.69 5.06
C ALA A 88 -10.01 10.58 3.53
N LEU A 89 -9.59 9.43 2.99
CA LEU A 89 -9.57 9.18 1.55
C LEU A 89 -10.97 9.04 0.95
N ARG A 90 -11.96 8.58 1.73
CA ARG A 90 -13.36 8.48 1.27
C ARG A 90 -14.05 9.84 1.20
N SER A 91 -13.84 10.71 2.17
CA SER A 91 -14.46 12.05 2.21
C SER A 91 -13.96 12.95 1.08
N ARG A 92 -12.66 12.90 0.74
CA ARG A 92 -12.11 13.64 -0.40
C ARG A 92 -12.80 13.33 -1.73
N ARG A 93 -13.26 12.08 -1.94
CA ARG A 93 -14.03 11.72 -3.13
C ARG A 93 -15.39 12.36 -3.21
N SER A 94 -16.07 12.58 -2.08
CA SER A 94 -17.40 13.23 -2.13
C SER A 94 -17.31 14.69 -2.56
N GLU A 95 -16.16 15.34 -2.35
CA GLU A 95 -15.92 16.72 -2.77
C GLU A 95 -15.44 16.83 -4.23
N SER A 96 -14.83 15.78 -4.78
CA SER A 96 -14.20 15.81 -6.12
C SER A 96 -15.07 15.27 -7.26
N LEU A 97 -16.28 14.76 -6.99
CA LEU A 97 -17.24 14.33 -8.02
C LEU A 97 -18.08 15.53 -8.47
N PRO A 98 -18.07 15.92 -9.77
CA PRO A 98 -19.09 16.83 -10.27
C PRO A 98 -20.47 16.17 -10.14
N ALA A 99 -21.48 16.97 -9.77
CA ALA A 99 -22.88 16.55 -9.65
C ALA A 99 -23.40 15.88 -10.92
#